data_AF-A0A1V4YP49-F1
#
_entry.id   AF-A0A1V4YP49-F1
#
_cell.length_a   1.000
_cell.length_b   1.000
_cell.length_c   1.000
_cell.angle_alpha   90.00
_cell.angle_beta   90.00
_cell.angle_gamma   90.00
#
_symmetry.space_group_name_H-M   'P 1'
#
loop_
_entity.id
_entity.type
_entity.pdbx_description
1 polymer ?
#
loop_
_entity_poly.entity_id
_entity_poly.type
_entity_poly.pdbx_seq_one_letter_code
_entity_poly.pdbx_strand_id
1 'polypeptide(L)'
;MGRNPFISDVFHKVNGIEERRDIVEGDPSIILSTSGMLTGGNSVEYFKWLCGDKRNSLVFVGYQAEGSLGRRLQKGWKEIPLKEEGKTNVYNVKMEIKTIEGFSGHSDRKQLMDYVRRMSPKPEKILICHGDNYKTLDLASSIYRQFKIETKTPMNLETVRIQ
;
A
#
# COMPACT_ATOMS: atom_id res chain seq x y z
N MET A 1 -8.09 23.55 -25.73
CA MET A 1 -9.04 22.66 -25.01
C MET A 1 -8.23 21.63 -24.25
N GLY A 2 -8.46 21.45 -22.96
CA GLY A 2 -7.67 20.54 -22.11
C GLY A 2 -8.08 19.09 -22.30
N ARG A 3 -7.10 18.19 -22.48
CA ARG A 3 -7.34 16.74 -22.53
C ARG A 3 -7.54 16.23 -21.10
N ASN A 4 -8.75 15.79 -20.77
CA ASN A 4 -9.02 15.13 -19.48
C ASN A 4 -8.72 13.63 -19.61
N PRO A 5 -7.72 13.08 -18.89
CA PRO A 5 -7.36 11.67 -19.01
C PRO A 5 -8.42 10.72 -18.42
N PHE A 6 -9.26 11.18 -17.49
CA PHE A 6 -10.20 10.32 -16.75
C PHE A 6 -11.50 10.01 -17.51
N ILE A 7 -11.74 10.66 -18.66
CA ILE A 7 -12.89 10.40 -19.54
C ILE A 7 -12.52 9.52 -20.74
N SER A 8 -11.33 8.91 -20.71
CA SER A 8 -10.87 8.04 -21.79
C SER A 8 -11.70 6.75 -21.84
N ASP A 9 -12.06 6.30 -23.04
CA ASP A 9 -12.86 5.09 -23.28
C ASP A 9 -12.18 3.78 -22.83
N VAL A 10 -10.90 3.84 -22.43
CA VAL A 10 -10.14 2.70 -21.90
C VAL A 10 -10.54 2.34 -20.47
N PHE A 11 -11.25 3.22 -19.76
CA PHE A 11 -11.69 2.98 -18.39
C PHE A 11 -13.15 2.52 -18.38
N HIS A 12 -13.38 1.31 -17.88
CA HIS A 12 -14.71 0.74 -17.73
C HIS A 12 -15.09 0.69 -16.24
N LYS A 13 -16.25 1.28 -15.90
CA LYS A 13 -16.73 1.32 -14.51
C LYS A 13 -17.54 0.06 -14.21
N VAL A 14 -17.03 -0.74 -13.27
CA VAL A 14 -17.66 -2.00 -12.84
C VAL A 14 -18.49 -1.78 -11.57
N ASN A 15 -19.76 -2.21 -11.56
CA ASN A 15 -20.66 -2.00 -10.41
C ASN A 15 -21.15 -3.31 -9.78
N GLY A 16 -21.47 -4.32 -10.60
CA GLY A 16 -22.07 -5.59 -10.16
C GLY A 16 -21.06 -6.68 -9.85
N ILE A 17 -21.49 -7.75 -9.20
CA ILE A 17 -20.67 -8.97 -9.04
C ILE A 17 -20.65 -9.81 -10.32
N GLU A 18 -21.76 -9.85 -11.06
CA GLU A 18 -21.88 -10.55 -12.34
C GLU A 18 -20.87 -10.02 -13.36
N GLU A 19 -20.82 -8.70 -13.53
CA GLU A 19 -19.84 -8.02 -14.39
C GLU A 19 -18.38 -8.35 -14.01
N ARG A 20 -18.06 -8.54 -12.73
CA ARG A 20 -16.71 -8.97 -12.31
C ARG A 20 -16.41 -10.40 -12.71
N ARG A 21 -17.41 -11.29 -12.67
CA ARG A 21 -17.26 -12.68 -13.11
C ARG A 21 -17.04 -12.74 -14.62
N ASP A 22 -17.82 -11.97 -15.37
CA ASP A 22 -17.66 -11.86 -16.83
C ASP A 22 -16.23 -11.37 -17.19
N ILE A 23 -15.68 -10.42 -16.44
CA ILE A 23 -14.29 -9.94 -16.61
C ILE A 23 -13.26 -11.05 -16.33
N VAL A 24 -13.50 -11.89 -15.32
CA VAL A 24 -12.59 -13.00 -14.96
C VAL A 24 -12.64 -14.13 -15.99
N GLU A 25 -13.81 -14.43 -16.53
CA GLU A 25 -14.03 -15.49 -17.51
C GLU A 25 -13.72 -15.05 -18.95
N GLY A 26 -13.69 -13.74 -19.20
CA GLY A 26 -13.42 -13.13 -20.50
C GLY A 26 -11.94 -13.03 -20.86
N ASP A 27 -11.65 -12.09 -21.77
CA ASP A 27 -10.31 -11.88 -22.32
C ASP A 27 -9.34 -11.24 -21.29
N PRO A 28 -8.02 -11.48 -21.42
CA PRO A 28 -7.02 -10.85 -20.55
C PRO A 28 -7.12 -9.32 -20.54
N SER A 29 -7.14 -8.74 -19.34
CA SER A 29 -7.35 -7.29 -19.14
C SER A 29 -6.60 -6.76 -17.92
N ILE A 30 -6.68 -5.44 -17.67
CA ILE A 30 -6.13 -4.78 -16.48
C ILE A 30 -7.27 -4.51 -15.50
N ILE A 31 -7.12 -4.99 -14.27
CA ILE A 31 -8.11 -4.79 -13.20
C ILE A 31 -7.52 -3.86 -12.14
N LEU A 32 -8.14 -2.69 -11.98
CA LEU A 32 -7.90 -1.79 -10.85
C LEU A 32 -9.06 -1.91 -9.86
N SER A 33 -8.77 -2.40 -8.65
CA SER A 33 -9.81 -2.69 -7.65
C SER A 33 -9.43 -2.23 -6.25
N THR A 34 -10.44 -1.88 -5.46
CA THR A 34 -10.32 -1.56 -4.03
C THR A 34 -10.52 -2.82 -3.17
N SER A 35 -9.89 -2.96 -2.00
CA SER A 35 -8.91 -2.06 -1.37
C SER A 35 -7.45 -2.38 -1.75
N GLY A 36 -6.57 -1.37 -1.70
CA GLY A 36 -5.17 -1.46 -2.15
C GLY A 36 -4.22 -2.30 -1.30
N MET A 37 -4.68 -2.83 -0.15
CA MET A 37 -3.92 -3.73 0.71
C MET A 37 -4.54 -5.14 0.85
N LEU A 38 -5.55 -5.44 0.02
CA LEU A 38 -6.31 -6.69 0.07
C LEU A 38 -6.92 -6.97 1.46
N THR A 39 -7.40 -5.93 2.14
CA THR A 39 -8.02 -6.06 3.46
C THR A 39 -9.49 -6.51 3.40
N GLY A 40 -10.10 -6.42 2.22
CA GLY A 40 -11.49 -6.78 1.96
C GLY A 40 -12.00 -6.18 0.66
N GLY A 41 -13.30 -6.38 0.39
CA GLY A 41 -13.96 -5.84 -0.81
C GLY A 41 -13.54 -6.53 -2.10
N ASN A 42 -13.76 -5.82 -3.21
CA ASN A 42 -13.67 -6.36 -4.57
C ASN A 42 -12.28 -6.91 -4.93
N SER A 43 -11.19 -6.31 -4.41
CA SER A 43 -9.82 -6.75 -4.71
C SER A 43 -9.53 -8.14 -4.14
N VAL A 44 -10.13 -8.48 -3.00
CA VAL A 44 -10.03 -9.82 -2.42
C VAL A 44 -10.82 -10.84 -3.24
N GLU A 45 -11.97 -10.46 -3.80
CA GLU A 45 -12.74 -11.35 -4.69
C GLU A 45 -11.98 -11.67 -5.98
N TYR A 46 -11.47 -10.64 -6.66
CA TYR A 46 -10.61 -10.85 -7.84
C TYR A 46 -9.39 -11.71 -7.51
N PHE A 47 -8.73 -11.46 -6.37
CA PHE A 47 -7.61 -12.28 -5.91
C PHE A 47 -8.01 -13.75 -5.77
N LYS A 48 -9.14 -14.06 -5.13
CA LYS A 48 -9.61 -15.44 -4.94
C LYS A 48 -9.82 -16.16 -6.27
N TRP A 49 -10.41 -15.47 -7.25
CA TRP A 49 -10.67 -16.06 -8.57
C TRP A 49 -9.42 -16.21 -9.43
N LEU A 50 -8.46 -15.29 -9.33
CA LEU A 50 -7.32 -15.20 -10.25
C LEU A 50 -6.01 -15.80 -9.72
N CYS A 51 -5.84 -15.93 -8.40
CA CYS A 51 -4.53 -16.25 -7.80
C CYS A 51 -3.99 -17.65 -8.15
N GLY A 52 -4.88 -18.58 -8.52
CA GLY A 52 -4.52 -19.97 -8.85
C GLY A 52 -3.93 -20.18 -10.23
N ASP A 53 -3.97 -19.17 -11.11
CA ASP A 53 -3.42 -19.25 -12.47
C ASP A 53 -2.08 -18.51 -12.57
N LYS A 54 -1.05 -19.20 -13.08
CA LYS A 54 0.31 -18.68 -13.28
C LYS A 54 0.41 -17.65 -14.40
N ARG A 55 -0.59 -17.55 -15.28
CA ARG A 55 -0.66 -16.54 -16.35
C ARG A 55 -0.97 -15.15 -15.81
N ASN A 56 -1.54 -15.07 -14.61
CA ASN A 56 -1.94 -13.83 -13.99
C ASN A 56 -0.78 -13.18 -13.23
N SER A 57 -0.95 -11.90 -12.92
CA SER A 57 -0.02 -11.16 -12.06
C SER A 57 -0.77 -10.22 -11.13
N LEU A 58 -0.30 -10.10 -9.90
CA LEU A 58 -0.73 -9.09 -8.93
C LEU A 58 0.38 -8.07 -8.73
N VAL A 59 0.03 -6.80 -8.92
CA VAL A 59 0.98 -5.68 -8.83
C VAL A 59 0.61 -4.79 -7.64
N PHE A 60 1.50 -4.70 -6.66
CA PHE A 60 1.42 -3.71 -5.58
C PHE A 60 2.13 -2.42 -5.99
N VAL A 61 1.43 -1.30 -5.88
CA VAL A 61 1.95 0.04 -6.25
C VAL A 61 2.10 0.99 -5.04
N GLY A 62 1.70 0.54 -3.86
CA GLY A 62 1.71 1.31 -2.62
C GLY A 62 2.16 0.49 -1.42
N TYR A 63 2.38 1.18 -0.30
CA TYR A 63 2.80 0.56 0.96
C TYR A 63 1.78 -0.48 1.43
N GLN A 64 2.29 -1.61 1.95
CA GLN A 64 1.49 -2.68 2.51
C GLN A 64 1.75 -2.76 4.02
N ALA A 65 0.74 -2.41 4.82
CA ALA A 65 0.84 -2.41 6.27
C ALA A 65 1.05 -3.82 6.83
N GLU A 66 1.81 -3.92 7.92
CA GLU A 66 1.94 -5.19 8.65
C GLU A 66 0.56 -5.71 9.09
N GLY A 67 0.40 -7.03 9.04
CA GLY A 67 -0.87 -7.70 9.29
C GLY A 67 -1.83 -7.78 8.09
N SER A 68 -1.65 -6.94 7.05
CA SER A 68 -2.47 -7.03 5.83
C SER A 68 -2.19 -8.29 5.01
N LEU A 69 -3.16 -8.72 4.20
CA LEU A 69 -2.98 -9.80 3.25
C LEU A 69 -1.94 -9.43 2.19
N GLY A 70 -1.99 -8.20 1.67
CA GLY A 70 -1.02 -7.73 0.69
C GLY A 70 0.43 -7.82 1.18
N ARG A 71 0.67 -7.51 2.47
CA ARG A 71 1.99 -7.67 3.07
C ARG A 71 2.47 -9.12 3.14
N ARG A 72 1.58 -10.08 3.41
CA ARG A 72 1.92 -11.52 3.41
C ARG A 72 2.32 -11.99 2.00
N LEU A 73 1.55 -11.56 0.99
CA LEU A 73 1.82 -11.86 -0.42
C LEU A 73 3.15 -11.26 -0.88
N GLN A 74 3.44 -10.00 -0.53
CA GLN A 74 4.74 -9.38 -0.81
C GLN A 74 5.91 -10.11 -0.15
N LYS A 75 5.70 -10.68 1.05
CA LYS A 75 6.70 -11.53 1.73
C LYS A 75 6.86 -12.93 1.10
N GLY A 76 6.15 -13.21 0.00
CA GLY A 76 6.29 -14.45 -0.77
C GLY A 76 5.41 -15.60 -0.30
N TRP A 77 4.42 -15.36 0.56
CA TRP A 77 3.49 -16.40 0.98
C TRP A 77 2.72 -16.96 -0.22
N LYS A 78 2.76 -18.29 -0.36
CA LYS A 78 2.11 -19.01 -1.48
C LYS A 78 0.81 -19.69 -1.10
N GLU A 79 0.54 -19.85 0.19
CA GLU A 79 -0.71 -20.40 0.71
C GLU A 79 -1.36 -19.37 1.62
N ILE A 80 -2.57 -18.95 1.25
CA ILE A 80 -3.30 -17.91 1.97
C ILE A 80 -4.60 -18.50 2.52
N PRO A 81 -4.73 -18.64 3.85
CA PRO A 81 -6.01 -18.99 4.47
C PRO A 81 -6.93 -17.77 4.50
N LEU A 82 -8.11 -17.88 3.91
CA LEU A 82 -9.18 -16.88 3.95
C LEU A 82 -10.46 -17.49 4.50
N LYS A 83 -11.20 -16.71 5.30
CA LYS A 83 -12.48 -17.13 5.85
C LYS A 83 -13.61 -16.72 4.91
N GLU A 84 -14.49 -17.67 4.58
CA GLU A 84 -15.65 -17.52 3.70
C GLU A 84 -16.82 -18.30 4.29
N GLU A 85 -17.97 -17.65 4.46
CA GLU A 85 -19.19 -18.29 4.97
C GLU A 85 -18.96 -19.11 6.26
N GLY A 86 -18.07 -18.62 7.13
CA GLY A 86 -17.72 -19.31 8.38
C GLY A 86 -16.66 -20.40 8.26
N LYS A 87 -16.28 -20.82 7.06
CA LYS A 87 -15.24 -21.82 6.78
C LYS A 87 -13.92 -21.18 6.38
N THR A 88 -12.81 -21.85 6.63
CA THR A 88 -11.48 -21.39 6.18
C THR A 88 -11.08 -22.17 4.94
N ASN A 89 -10.87 -21.46 3.84
CA ASN A 89 -10.38 -22.00 2.57
C ASN A 89 -8.93 -21.56 2.36
N VAL A 90 -8.09 -22.44 1.83
CA VAL A 90 -6.69 -22.15 1.52
C VAL A 90 -6.53 -21.91 0.03
N TYR A 91 -6.02 -20.74 -0.34
CA TYR A 91 -5.76 -20.34 -1.71
C TYR A 91 -4.28 -20.51 -2.06
N ASN A 92 -4.01 -21.31 -3.10
CA ASN A 92 -2.68 -21.55 -3.64
C ASN A 92 -2.32 -20.47 -4.67
N VAL A 93 -1.38 -19.60 -4.32
CA VAL A 93 -0.96 -18.47 -5.14
C VAL A 93 0.08 -18.91 -6.16
N LYS A 94 -0.36 -19.10 -7.40
CA LYS A 94 0.51 -19.44 -8.54
C LYS A 94 0.84 -18.25 -9.42
N MET A 95 0.02 -17.19 -9.37
CA MET A 95 0.27 -15.96 -10.11
C MET A 95 1.56 -15.25 -9.69
N GLU A 96 2.11 -14.45 -10.60
CA GLU A 96 3.28 -13.63 -10.31
C GLU A 96 2.91 -12.50 -9.33
N ILE A 97 3.76 -12.24 -8.34
CA ILE A 97 3.59 -11.12 -7.40
C ILE A 97 4.71 -10.12 -7.67
N LYS A 98 4.34 -8.91 -8.09
CA LYS A 98 5.27 -7.80 -8.34
C LYS A 98 4.97 -6.62 -7.43
N THR A 99 6.02 -5.91 -7.04
CA THR A 99 5.91 -4.61 -6.38
C THR A 99 6.58 -3.59 -7.27
N ILE A 100 5.86 -2.54 -7.63
CA ILE A 100 6.40 -1.41 -8.38
C ILE A 100 6.47 -0.22 -7.42
N GLU A 101 7.70 0.23 -7.18
CA GLU A 101 7.96 1.40 -6.36
C GLU A 101 7.77 2.69 -7.17
N GLY A 102 7.38 3.79 -6.52
CA GLY A 102 7.24 5.11 -7.14
C GLY A 102 5.81 5.65 -7.27
N PHE A 103 4.78 4.88 -6.92
CA PHE A 103 3.37 5.28 -7.02
C PHE A 103 2.64 5.41 -5.67
N SER A 104 3.34 5.27 -4.55
CA SER A 104 2.71 5.18 -3.21
C SER A 104 2.07 6.47 -2.70
N GLY A 105 2.35 7.62 -3.34
CA GLY A 105 1.97 8.94 -2.86
C GLY A 105 2.75 9.43 -1.63
N HIS A 106 3.60 8.59 -1.03
CA HIS A 106 4.45 8.96 0.10
C HIS A 106 5.84 9.38 -0.37
N SER A 107 6.38 10.45 0.23
CA SER A 107 7.76 10.85 0.05
C SER A 107 8.71 9.73 0.45
N ASP A 108 9.69 9.43 -0.40
CA ASP A 108 10.76 8.50 -0.06
C ASP A 108 11.71 9.07 1.02
N ARG A 109 12.69 8.26 1.44
CA ARG A 109 13.69 8.67 2.45
C ARG A 109 14.40 9.98 2.08
N LYS A 110 14.82 10.12 0.82
CA LYS A 110 15.58 11.29 0.37
C LYS A 110 14.69 12.52 0.36
N GLN A 111 13.46 12.38 -0.13
CA GLN A 111 12.45 13.43 -0.15
C GLN A 111 12.07 13.89 1.26
N LEU A 112 11.97 12.99 2.24
CA LEU A 112 11.73 13.36 3.65
C LEU A 112 12.90 14.15 4.25
N MET A 113 14.15 13.72 4.03
CA MET A 113 15.33 14.46 4.48
C MET A 113 15.44 15.84 3.79
N ASP A 114 15.08 15.89 2.51
CA ASP A 114 15.07 17.13 1.73
C ASP A 114 13.96 18.09 2.17
N TYR A 115 12.81 17.57 2.59
CA TYR A 115 11.73 18.36 3.16
C TYR A 115 12.18 19.06 4.44
N VAL A 116 12.83 18.36 5.37
CA VAL A 116 13.40 18.95 6.59
C VAL A 116 14.48 19.98 6.26
N ARG A 117 15.35 19.67 5.29
CA ARG A 117 16.42 20.56 4.85
C ARG A 117 15.92 21.90 4.31
N ARG A 118 14.77 21.90 3.61
CA ARG A 118 14.21 23.07 2.93
C ARG A 118 13.14 23.81 3.76
N MET A 119 12.79 23.30 4.93
CA MET A 119 11.76 23.89 5.78
C MET A 119 12.19 25.29 6.25
N SER A 120 11.28 26.26 6.12
CA SER A 120 11.48 27.64 6.53
C SER A 120 10.18 28.18 7.18
N PRO A 121 10.23 28.68 8.43
CA PRO A 121 11.39 28.70 9.32
C PRO A 121 11.85 27.30 9.71
N LYS A 122 13.12 27.17 10.12
CA LYS A 122 13.66 25.88 10.57
C LYS A 122 13.04 25.53 11.93
N PRO A 123 12.48 24.33 12.12
CA PRO A 123 11.81 23.98 13.37
C PRO A 123 12.83 23.71 14.47
N GLU A 124 12.46 24.02 15.71
CA GLU A 124 13.25 23.71 16.90
C GLU A 124 13.06 22.27 17.37
N LYS A 125 11.88 21.69 17.09
CA LYS A 125 11.48 20.33 17.48
C LYS A 125 10.65 19.67 16.39
N ILE A 126 10.91 18.39 16.11
CA ILE A 126 10.19 17.57 15.13
C ILE A 126 9.61 16.34 15.84
N LEU A 127 8.34 16.03 15.61
CA LEU A 127 7.70 14.79 16.06
C LEU A 127 7.44 13.90 14.84
N ILE A 128 7.97 12.68 14.83
CA ILE A 128 7.77 11.72 13.75
C ILE A 128 6.66 10.74 14.13
N CYS A 129 5.70 10.57 13.23
CA CYS A 129 4.57 9.67 13.35
C CYS A 129 4.38 8.86 12.05
N HIS A 130 3.30 8.08 11.98
CA HIS A 130 2.81 7.39 10.78
C HIS A 130 3.90 6.61 10.00
N GLY A 131 4.64 5.76 10.72
CA GLY A 131 5.61 4.84 10.12
C GLY A 131 5.83 3.62 11.00
N ASP A 132 6.45 2.58 10.43
CA ASP A 132 6.86 1.41 11.18
C ASP A 132 7.80 1.82 12.32
N ASN A 133 7.70 1.19 13.49
CA ASN A 133 8.46 1.57 14.69
C ASN A 133 9.97 1.75 14.45
N TYR A 134 10.59 0.82 13.73
CA TYR A 134 12.02 0.92 13.41
C TYR A 134 12.33 2.09 12.44
N LYS A 135 11.44 2.37 11.49
CA LYS A 135 11.64 3.42 10.48
C LYS A 135 11.48 4.82 11.06
N THR A 136 10.55 5.01 11.99
CA THR A 136 10.38 6.30 12.68
C THR A 136 11.63 6.63 13.51
N LEU A 137 12.15 5.65 14.26
CA LEU A 137 13.41 5.78 15.01
C LEU A 137 14.62 6.07 14.11
N ASP A 138 14.75 5.36 12.99
CA ASP A 138 15.84 5.57 12.05
C ASP A 138 15.80 6.96 11.38
N LEU A 139 14.62 7.42 10.98
CA LEU A 139 14.45 8.77 10.43
C LEU A 139 14.76 9.84 11.48
N ALA A 140 14.29 9.66 12.73
CA ALA A 140 14.59 10.58 13.82
C ALA A 140 16.10 10.70 14.09
N SER A 141 16.78 9.54 14.15
CA SER A 141 18.24 9.50 14.32
C SER A 141 18.95 10.23 13.18
N SER A 142 18.50 10.02 11.93
CA SER A 142 19.08 10.66 10.74
C SER A 142 18.89 12.19 10.75
N ILE A 143 17.69 12.66 11.07
CA ILE A 143 17.37 14.09 11.18
C ILE A 143 18.21 14.75 12.27
N TYR A 144 18.27 14.16 13.46
CA TYR A 144 19.07 14.70 14.57
C TYR A 144 20.56 14.74 14.21
N ARG A 145 21.11 13.66 13.65
CA ARG A 145 22.52 13.60 13.25
C ARG A 145 22.89 14.69 12.26
N GLN A 146 22.06 14.89 11.24
CA GLN A 146 22.34 15.81 10.12
C GLN A 146 22.01 17.27 10.43
N PHE A 147 20.90 17.56 11.09
CA PHE A 147 20.40 18.93 11.25
C PHE A 147 20.49 19.47 12.68
N LYS A 148 20.82 18.62 13.66
CA LYS A 148 20.87 18.95 15.09
C LYS A 148 19.55 19.50 15.65
N ILE A 149 18.41 19.08 15.09
CA ILE A 149 17.06 19.45 15.54
C ILE A 149 16.55 18.37 16.50
N GLU A 150 16.00 18.78 17.66
CA GLU A 150 15.38 17.84 18.60
C GLU A 150 14.28 17.05 17.87
N THR A 151 14.39 15.73 17.84
CA THR A 151 13.43 14.87 17.14
C THR A 151 12.92 13.80 18.08
N LYS A 152 11.59 13.64 18.17
CA LYS A 152 10.95 12.61 18.98
C LYS A 152 10.09 11.67 18.14
N THR A 153 9.97 10.44 18.61
CA THR A 153 9.09 9.40 18.06
C THR A 153 8.16 8.92 19.18
N PRO A 154 7.12 9.70 19.53
CA PRO A 154 6.27 9.36 20.67
C PRO A 154 5.56 8.03 20.44
N MET A 155 5.43 7.23 21.50
CA MET A 155 4.60 6.03 21.48
C MET A 155 3.11 6.41 21.56
N ASN A 156 2.23 5.49 21.15
CA ASN A 156 0.79 5.68 21.34
C ASN A 156 0.49 5.96 22.81
N LEU A 157 -0.36 6.95 23.07
CA LEU A 157 -0.74 7.46 24.40
C LEU A 157 0.34 8.29 25.12
N GLU A 158 1.53 8.47 24.56
CA GLU A 158 2.48 9.44 25.10
C GLU A 158 2.03 10.87 24.80
N THR A 159 2.33 11.78 25.74
CA THR A 159 2.07 13.21 25.60
C THR A 159 3.39 13.95 25.50
N VAL A 160 3.54 14.80 24.47
CA VAL A 160 4.70 15.67 24.32
C VAL A 160 4.28 17.11 24.54
N ARG A 161 4.92 17.77 25.52
CA ARG A 161 4.77 19.20 25.75
C ARG A 161 5.55 19.99 24.69
N ILE A 162 4.86 20.90 24.01
CA ILE A 162 5.43 21.73 22.94
C ILE A 162 6.07 23.01 23.50
N GLN A 163 5.44 23.62 24.52
CA GLN A 163 5.82 24.89 25.15
C GLN A 163 6.25 24.72 26.59
#